data_AF-A0AAU9I7A1-F1
#
_entry.id   AF-A0AAU9I7A1-F1
#
_cell.length_a   1.000
_cell.length_b   1.000
_cell.length_c   1.000
_cell.angle_alpha   90.00
_cell.angle_beta   90.00
_cell.angle_gamma   90.00
#
_symmetry.space_group_name_H-M   'P 1'
#
loop_
_entity.id
_entity.type
_entity.pdbx_description
1 polymer ?
#
loop_
_entity_poly.entity_id
_entity_poly.type
_entity_poly.pdbx_seq_one_letter_code
_entity_poly.pdbx_strand_id
1 'polypeptide(L)'
;MQVPDLAEKKLIFFQDYVTMGIIIIDFLQFIGMGPDIRGYDEVSSLLADYATINYSWLTRGETFWIFVYSSLAAVLVWVYFSVYTIFEFRNFDNFLCNFSRNFAEFALPFIGNACFLPIISILLSVFQCDQAIGEDLSQSFVRNDCTVFCWKELHIFWAFLSIFALLIYIPLAIYFRLNWENQNSGINIKSRPCIWC
;
A
#
# COMPACT_ATOMS: atom_id res chain seq x y z
N MET A 1 10.13 34.92 -18.20
CA MET A 1 10.24 33.95 -17.09
C MET A 1 11.68 33.94 -16.65
N GLN A 2 11.98 34.48 -15.46
CA GLN A 2 13.29 34.29 -14.85
C GLN A 2 13.38 32.84 -14.39
N VAL A 3 14.38 32.11 -14.90
CA VAL A 3 14.74 30.81 -14.35
C VAL A 3 15.27 31.10 -12.94
N PRO A 4 14.62 30.61 -11.87
CA PRO A 4 15.10 30.84 -10.52
C PRO A 4 16.51 30.26 -10.39
N ASP A 5 17.38 31.02 -9.73
CA ASP A 5 18.78 30.70 -9.53
C ASP A 5 18.91 29.31 -8.88
N LEU A 6 19.54 28.38 -9.58
CA LEU A 6 19.61 26.94 -9.24
C LEU A 6 20.53 26.63 -8.04
N ALA A 7 20.95 27.64 -7.28
CA ALA A 7 22.13 27.58 -6.43
C ALA A 7 21.88 27.84 -4.94
N GLU A 8 20.64 27.87 -4.45
CA GLU A 8 20.44 27.81 -3.00
C GLU A 8 20.59 26.35 -2.53
N LYS A 9 21.77 26.04 -2.00
CA LYS A 9 22.07 24.74 -1.41
C LYS A 9 21.18 24.53 -0.18
N LYS A 10 20.08 23.81 -0.35
CA LYS A 10 19.23 23.42 0.78
C LYS A 10 19.94 22.41 1.66
N LEU A 11 19.79 22.56 2.97
CA LEU A 11 20.29 21.60 3.95
C LEU A 11 19.45 20.32 3.85
N ILE A 12 20.13 19.18 3.73
CA ILE A 12 19.49 17.86 3.69
C ILE A 12 19.14 17.47 5.13
N PHE A 13 17.87 17.21 5.39
CA PHE A 13 17.39 16.78 6.70
C PHE A 13 17.21 15.26 6.78
N PHE A 14 17.05 14.74 8.00
CA PHE A 14 16.78 13.31 8.20
C PHE A 14 15.54 12.83 7.42
N GLN A 15 14.49 13.65 7.32
CA GLN A 15 13.30 13.30 6.54
C GLN A 15 13.62 13.07 5.05
N ASP A 16 14.59 13.77 4.47
CA ASP A 16 14.99 13.57 3.08
C ASP A 16 15.62 12.18 2.86
N TYR A 17 16.41 11.68 3.82
CA TYR A 17 16.96 10.32 3.77
C TYR A 17 15.86 9.27 3.90
N VAL A 18 14.88 9.50 4.78
CA VAL A 18 13.71 8.60 4.90
C VAL A 18 12.92 8.56 3.60
N THR A 19 12.64 9.73 2.99
CA THR A 19 11.96 9.82 1.70
C THR A 19 12.74 9.11 0.59
N MET A 20 14.06 9.30 0.52
CA MET A 20 14.90 8.56 -0.45
C MET A 20 14.85 7.05 -0.22
N GLY A 21 14.88 6.60 1.04
CA GLY A 21 14.73 5.18 1.38
C GLY A 21 13.39 4.62 0.91
N ILE A 22 12.29 5.36 1.13
CA ILE A 22 10.95 5.00 0.64
C ILE A 22 10.94 4.90 -0.89
N ILE A 23 11.55 5.86 -1.61
CA ILE A 23 11.61 5.82 -3.07
C ILE A 23 12.35 4.57 -3.58
N ILE A 24 13.45 4.19 -2.93
CA ILE A 24 14.20 2.97 -3.27
C ILE A 24 13.33 1.73 -3.01
N ILE A 25 12.63 1.68 -1.88
CA ILE A 25 11.71 0.59 -1.56
C ILE A 25 10.58 0.52 -2.60
N ASP A 26 9.90 1.63 -2.89
CA ASP A 26 8.83 1.72 -3.90
C ASP A 26 9.33 1.24 -5.27
N PHE A 27 10.56 1.60 -5.66
CA PHE A 27 11.18 1.18 -6.91
C PHE A 27 11.41 -0.34 -6.95
N LEU A 28 11.96 -0.92 -5.87
CA LEU A 28 12.14 -2.37 -5.77
C LEU A 28 10.80 -3.10 -5.74
N GLN A 29 9.79 -2.53 -5.06
CA GLN A 29 8.44 -3.05 -5.05
C GLN A 29 7.82 -3.07 -6.45
N PHE A 30 8.02 -1.99 -7.21
CA PHE A 30 7.54 -1.89 -8.58
C PHE A 30 8.22 -2.91 -9.51
N ILE A 31 9.54 -3.10 -9.39
CA ILE A 31 10.26 -4.14 -10.14
C ILE A 31 9.70 -5.53 -9.81
N GLY A 32 9.45 -5.80 -8.53
CA GLY A 32 8.94 -7.11 -8.10
C GLY A 32 7.50 -7.40 -8.50
N MET A 33 6.70 -6.37 -8.83
CA MET A 33 5.38 -6.53 -9.44
C MET A 33 5.43 -6.79 -10.96
N GLY A 34 6.63 -6.79 -11.56
CA GLY A 34 6.83 -7.07 -12.98
C GLY A 34 6.49 -8.53 -13.36
N PRO A 35 6.35 -8.82 -14.66
CA PRO A 35 6.08 -10.18 -15.14
C PRO A 35 7.26 -11.12 -14.87
N ASP A 36 6.97 -12.40 -14.64
CA ASP A 36 7.99 -13.45 -14.51
C ASP A 36 8.76 -13.63 -15.84
N ILE A 37 9.98 -13.10 -15.90
CA ILE A 37 10.89 -13.28 -17.03
C ILE A 37 11.87 -14.40 -16.66
N ARG A 38 11.64 -15.59 -17.24
CA ARG A 38 12.38 -16.87 -17.06
C ARG A 38 13.93 -16.82 -17.08
N GLY A 39 14.56 -15.67 -17.31
CA GLY A 39 16.02 -15.47 -17.32
C GLY A 39 16.56 -14.54 -16.24
N TYR A 40 15.70 -13.91 -15.41
CA TYR A 40 16.09 -13.01 -14.32
C TYR A 40 15.81 -13.58 -12.91
N ASP A 41 15.24 -14.79 -12.87
CA ASP A 41 14.60 -15.43 -11.71
C ASP A 41 15.46 -15.64 -10.46
N GLU A 42 16.78 -15.46 -10.48
CA GLU A 42 17.60 -15.67 -9.27
C GLU A 42 17.93 -14.38 -8.51
N VAL A 43 18.25 -13.29 -9.21
CA VAL A 43 18.65 -12.02 -8.56
C VAL A 43 17.47 -11.06 -8.45
N SER A 44 16.61 -11.00 -9.47
CA SER A 44 15.42 -10.16 -9.39
C SER A 44 14.42 -10.72 -8.40
N SER A 45 14.24 -12.05 -8.32
CA SER A 45 13.34 -12.67 -7.34
C SER A 45 13.80 -12.41 -5.91
N LEU A 46 15.11 -12.46 -5.62
CA LEU A 46 15.57 -12.28 -4.24
C LEU A 46 15.40 -10.83 -3.78
N LEU A 47 15.78 -9.84 -4.59
CA LEU A 47 15.57 -8.44 -4.23
C LEU A 47 14.09 -8.03 -4.27
N ALA A 48 13.34 -8.52 -5.26
CA ALA A 48 11.91 -8.32 -5.34
C ALA A 48 11.21 -8.95 -4.15
N ASP A 49 11.44 -10.22 -3.85
CA ASP A 49 10.71 -10.95 -2.82
C ASP A 49 10.94 -10.36 -1.43
N TYR A 50 12.16 -9.92 -1.13
CA TYR A 50 12.45 -9.24 0.13
C TYR A 50 11.88 -7.80 0.19
N ALA A 51 11.81 -7.08 -0.93
CA ALA A 51 11.37 -5.68 -0.95
C ALA A 51 9.86 -5.47 -1.20
N THR A 52 9.25 -6.28 -2.07
CA THR A 52 7.79 -6.42 -2.26
C THR A 52 7.12 -7.13 -1.10
N ILE A 53 7.91 -7.77 -0.25
CA ILE A 53 7.41 -8.73 0.71
C ILE A 53 6.56 -9.78 -0.03
N ASN A 54 7.12 -10.37 -1.09
CA ASN A 54 6.48 -11.44 -1.84
C ASN A 54 6.45 -12.68 -0.95
N TYR A 55 5.36 -12.81 -0.18
CA TYR A 55 5.20 -13.87 0.80
C TYR A 55 4.88 -15.24 0.17
N SER A 56 5.25 -15.51 -1.08
CA SER A 56 4.87 -16.73 -1.83
C SER A 56 5.11 -18.04 -1.04
N TRP A 57 6.07 -18.06 -0.12
CA TRP A 57 6.34 -19.17 0.80
C TRP A 57 5.74 -18.99 2.22
N LEU A 58 5.48 -17.77 2.67
CA LEU A 58 4.95 -17.44 4.00
C LEU A 58 3.41 -17.41 4.05
N THR A 59 2.73 -17.34 2.91
CA THR A 59 1.27 -17.20 2.81
C THR A 59 0.64 -18.45 2.20
N ARG A 60 0.73 -19.59 2.88
CA ARG A 60 -0.09 -20.77 2.53
C ARG A 60 -1.12 -21.06 3.62
N GLY A 61 -2.32 -21.43 3.20
CA GLY A 61 -3.42 -21.81 4.11
C GLY A 61 -3.80 -20.69 5.07
N GLU A 62 -3.85 -20.98 6.38
CA GLU A 62 -4.31 -20.03 7.39
C GLU A 62 -3.44 -18.76 7.49
N THR A 63 -2.12 -18.87 7.26
CA THR A 63 -1.22 -17.72 7.36
C THR A 63 -1.52 -16.68 6.27
N PHE A 64 -1.92 -17.12 5.07
CA PHE A 64 -2.39 -16.22 4.01
C PHE A 64 -3.54 -15.34 4.50
N TRP A 65 -4.55 -15.97 5.10
CA TRP A 65 -5.72 -15.26 5.59
C TRP A 65 -5.40 -14.30 6.74
N ILE A 66 -4.44 -14.61 7.62
CA ILE A 66 -3.96 -13.67 8.65
C ILE A 66 -3.42 -12.38 8.00
N PHE A 67 -2.66 -12.48 6.91
CA PHE A 67 -2.17 -11.31 6.18
C PHE A 67 -3.28 -10.53 5.49
N VAL A 68 -4.26 -11.23 4.89
CA VAL A 68 -5.45 -10.59 4.30
C VAL A 68 -6.24 -9.84 5.37
N TYR A 69 -6.55 -10.48 6.51
CA TYR A 69 -7.32 -9.89 7.60
C TYR A 69 -6.59 -8.71 8.26
N SER A 70 -5.29 -8.84 8.50
CA SER A 70 -4.48 -7.75 9.04
C SER A 70 -4.39 -6.56 8.07
N SER A 71 -4.24 -6.82 6.77
CA SER A 71 -4.21 -5.76 5.75
C SER A 71 -5.56 -5.05 5.65
N LEU A 72 -6.67 -5.79 5.64
CA LEU A 72 -8.01 -5.22 5.69
C LEU A 72 -8.24 -4.37 6.94
N ALA A 73 -7.89 -4.89 8.12
CA ALA A 73 -8.01 -4.16 9.38
C ALA A 73 -7.17 -2.88 9.37
N ALA A 74 -5.92 -2.96 8.90
CA ALA A 74 -5.03 -1.80 8.78
C ALA A 74 -5.62 -0.74 7.85
N VAL A 75 -6.16 -1.15 6.70
CA VAL A 75 -6.84 -0.23 5.76
C VAL A 75 -8.05 0.41 6.41
N LEU A 76 -8.93 -0.35 7.07
CA LEU A 76 -10.14 0.19 7.70
C LEU A 76 -9.80 1.19 8.81
N VAL A 77 -8.83 0.86 9.67
CA VAL A 77 -8.33 1.76 10.72
C VAL A 77 -7.75 3.02 10.11
N TRP A 78 -6.94 2.88 9.07
CA TRP A 78 -6.33 4.01 8.38
C TRP A 78 -7.35 4.91 7.68
N VAL A 79 -8.36 4.32 7.01
CA VAL A 79 -9.48 5.06 6.39
C VAL A 79 -10.25 5.82 7.45
N TYR A 80 -10.54 5.19 8.60
CA TYR A 80 -11.23 5.85 9.71
C TYR A 80 -10.49 7.12 10.17
N PHE A 81 -9.19 7.03 10.44
CA PHE A 81 -8.38 8.19 10.85
C PHE A 81 -8.24 9.25 9.75
N SER A 82 -8.13 8.81 8.49
CA SER A 82 -8.04 9.69 7.33
C SER A 82 -9.32 10.50 7.14
N VAL A 83 -10.47 9.83 7.14
CA VAL A 83 -11.78 10.47 7.05
C VAL A 83 -12.01 11.43 8.21
N TYR A 84 -11.67 10.99 9.43
CA TYR A 84 -11.77 11.83 10.62
C TYR A 84 -10.94 13.11 10.52
N THR A 85 -9.74 13.02 9.93
CA THR A 85 -8.85 14.17 9.71
C THR A 85 -9.40 15.10 8.62
N ILE A 86 -9.92 14.56 7.50
CA ILE A 86 -10.52 15.37 6.40
C ILE A 86 -11.70 16.19 6.89
N PHE A 87 -12.58 15.60 7.69
CA PHE A 87 -13.79 16.29 8.14
C PHE A 87 -13.52 17.41 9.15
N GLU A 88 -12.24 17.66 9.48
CA GLU A 88 -11.78 18.74 10.35
C GLU A 88 -12.80 18.97 11.48
N PHE A 89 -12.92 18.00 12.41
CA PHE A 89 -13.65 18.18 13.68
C PHE A 89 -12.94 19.20 14.60
N ARG A 90 -12.55 20.33 14.00
CA ARG A 90 -11.66 21.40 14.44
C ARG A 90 -12.19 22.17 15.63
N ASN A 91 -13.49 22.04 15.90
CA ASN A 91 -14.17 22.67 17.03
C ASN A 91 -14.24 21.80 18.28
N PHE A 92 -13.79 20.54 18.23
CA PHE A 92 -13.71 19.70 19.40
C PHE A 92 -12.24 19.54 19.81
N ASP A 93 -11.82 20.28 20.83
CA ASP A 93 -10.49 20.16 21.43
C ASP A 93 -10.43 18.95 22.38
N ASN A 94 -10.82 17.79 21.86
CA ASN A 94 -10.91 16.54 22.60
C ASN A 94 -9.62 15.72 22.40
N PHE A 95 -9.25 14.93 23.41
CA PHE A 95 -8.11 14.01 23.35
C PHE A 95 -8.10 13.14 22.09
N LEU A 96 -9.27 12.63 21.67
CA LEU A 96 -9.43 11.82 20.45
C LEU A 96 -9.07 12.59 19.17
N CYS A 97 -9.31 13.90 19.10
CA CYS A 97 -8.93 14.71 17.94
C CYS A 97 -7.41 14.78 17.79
N ASN A 98 -6.73 15.14 18.87
CA ASN A 98 -5.27 15.23 18.88
C ASN A 98 -4.60 13.87 18.67
N PHE A 99 -5.15 12.81 19.26
CA PHE A 99 -4.65 11.45 19.05
C PHE A 99 -4.79 11.02 17.59
N SER A 100 -5.98 11.20 16.98
CA SER A 100 -6.22 10.85 15.58
C SER A 100 -5.31 11.62 14.62
N ARG A 101 -5.09 12.91 14.87
CA ARG A 101 -4.20 13.74 14.05
C ARG A 101 -2.75 13.28 14.17
N ASN A 102 -2.25 13.10 15.39
CA ASN A 102 -0.88 12.63 15.62
C ASN A 102 -0.66 11.22 15.06
N PHE A 103 -1.66 10.34 15.20
CA PHE A 103 -1.62 9.00 14.64
C PHE A 103 -1.59 9.05 13.11
N ALA A 104 -2.44 9.87 12.47
CA ALA A 104 -2.41 10.04 11.03
C ALA A 104 -1.05 10.59 10.57
N GLU A 105 -0.54 11.67 11.17
CA GLU A 105 0.76 12.24 10.83
C GLU A 105 1.91 11.23 10.98
N PHE A 106 1.89 10.40 12.03
CA PHE A 106 2.90 9.36 12.28
C PHE A 106 2.74 8.15 11.35
N ALA A 107 1.52 7.67 11.13
CA ALA A 107 1.24 6.46 10.38
C ALA A 107 1.29 6.69 8.86
N LEU A 108 1.08 7.93 8.39
CA LEU A 108 1.04 8.27 6.97
C LEU A 108 2.30 7.85 6.20
N PRO A 109 3.53 8.13 6.66
CA PRO A 109 4.75 7.68 5.98
C PRO A 109 4.87 6.16 5.88
N PHE A 110 4.31 5.42 6.83
CA PHE A 110 4.41 3.96 6.85
C PHE A 110 3.29 3.31 6.04
N ILE A 111 2.03 3.60 6.37
CA ILE A 111 0.86 2.96 5.74
C ILE A 111 0.60 3.54 4.35
N GLY A 112 0.74 4.87 4.18
CA GLY A 112 0.44 5.55 2.92
C GLY A 112 1.57 5.51 1.89
N ASN A 113 2.81 5.22 2.32
CA ASN A 113 3.95 5.06 1.41
C ASN A 113 4.55 3.66 1.48
N ALA A 114 5.29 3.31 2.54
CA ALA A 114 6.09 2.08 2.56
C ALA A 114 5.26 0.79 2.42
N CYS A 115 4.05 0.75 3.00
CA CYS A 115 3.13 -0.37 2.93
C CYS A 115 2.07 -0.22 1.83
N PHE A 116 2.12 0.84 1.01
CA PHE A 116 1.11 1.10 -0.01
C PHE A 116 0.99 -0.06 -1.01
N LEU A 117 2.11 -0.41 -1.66
CA LEU A 117 2.15 -1.52 -2.61
C LEU A 117 1.96 -2.88 -1.94
N PRO A 118 2.57 -3.19 -0.77
CA PRO A 118 2.31 -4.44 -0.05
C PRO A 118 0.83 -4.67 0.30
N ILE A 119 0.13 -3.66 0.81
CA ILE A 119 -1.30 -3.75 1.14
C ILE A 119 -2.11 -4.04 -0.14
N ILE A 120 -1.83 -3.30 -1.21
CA ILE A 120 -2.52 -3.51 -2.50
C ILE A 120 -2.28 -4.93 -3.01
N SER A 121 -1.03 -5.38 -3.00
CA SER A 121 -0.64 -6.73 -3.44
C SER A 121 -1.38 -7.81 -2.66
N ILE A 122 -1.38 -7.74 -1.33
CA ILE A 122 -2.05 -8.73 -0.47
C ILE A 122 -3.56 -8.74 -0.74
N LEU A 123 -4.21 -7.59 -0.86
CA LEU A 123 -5.65 -7.54 -1.13
C LEU A 123 -5.99 -8.02 -2.55
N LEU A 124 -5.12 -7.77 -3.54
CA LEU A 124 -5.29 -8.30 -4.89
C LEU A 124 -4.99 -9.80 -4.99
N SER A 125 -4.16 -10.35 -4.11
CA SER A 125 -3.85 -11.79 -4.10
C SER A 125 -5.06 -12.67 -3.79
N VAL A 126 -6.10 -12.11 -3.15
CA VAL A 126 -7.41 -12.78 -2.97
C VAL A 126 -8.02 -13.18 -4.32
N PHE A 127 -7.74 -12.46 -5.41
CA PHE A 127 -8.29 -12.75 -6.73
C PHE A 127 -7.47 -13.75 -7.55
N GLN A 128 -6.34 -14.24 -7.03
CA GLN A 128 -5.49 -15.19 -7.73
C GLN A 128 -6.07 -16.59 -7.64
N CYS A 129 -6.84 -16.97 -8.66
CA CYS A 129 -7.55 -18.24 -8.78
C CYS A 129 -7.01 -19.04 -9.97
N ASP A 130 -5.72 -19.36 -9.96
CA ASP A 130 -5.01 -19.97 -11.09
C ASP A 130 -4.80 -21.48 -10.95
N GLN A 131 -5.23 -22.09 -9.85
CA GLN A 131 -5.17 -23.53 -9.62
C GLN A 131 -6.57 -24.16 -9.59
N ALA A 132 -6.70 -25.36 -10.14
CA ALA A 132 -7.98 -26.09 -10.20
C ALA A 132 -7.76 -27.60 -10.05
N ILE A 133 -8.75 -28.30 -9.49
CA ILE A 133 -8.74 -29.76 -9.34
C ILE A 133 -9.37 -30.47 -10.56
N GLY A 134 -10.13 -29.75 -11.38
CA GLY A 134 -10.71 -30.27 -12.62
C GLY A 134 -10.87 -29.19 -13.69
N GLU A 135 -11.61 -29.51 -14.74
CA GLU A 135 -11.73 -28.66 -15.94
C GLU A 135 -12.73 -27.50 -15.77
N ASP A 136 -13.59 -27.56 -14.75
CA ASP A 136 -14.59 -26.54 -14.49
C ASP A 136 -14.02 -25.35 -13.70
N LEU A 137 -14.36 -24.13 -14.11
CA LEU A 137 -14.02 -22.89 -13.39
C LEU A 137 -14.51 -22.88 -11.94
N SER A 138 -15.61 -23.58 -11.64
CA SER A 138 -16.16 -23.69 -10.29
C SER A 138 -15.34 -24.57 -9.33
N GLN A 139 -14.33 -25.26 -9.88
CA GLN A 139 -13.38 -26.11 -9.16
C GLN A 139 -12.00 -25.45 -9.04
N SER A 140 -11.90 -24.17 -9.42
CA SER A 140 -10.73 -23.34 -9.12
C SER A 140 -10.71 -22.93 -7.64
N PHE A 141 -9.52 -22.79 -7.09
CA PHE A 141 -9.29 -22.39 -5.70
C PHE A 141 -8.22 -21.30 -5.62
N VAL A 142 -8.19 -20.60 -4.49
CA VAL A 142 -7.24 -19.50 -4.28
C VAL A 142 -5.82 -20.06 -4.32
N ARG A 143 -4.94 -19.45 -5.10
CA ARG A 143 -3.54 -19.88 -5.31
C ARG A 143 -2.82 -20.26 -4.02
N ASN A 144 -3.13 -19.53 -2.96
CA ASN A 144 -2.48 -19.62 -1.65
C ASN A 144 -3.25 -20.47 -0.64
N ASP A 145 -4.48 -20.92 -0.94
CA ASP A 145 -5.27 -21.80 -0.10
C ASP A 145 -6.19 -22.73 -0.93
N CYS A 146 -5.86 -24.02 -0.93
CA CYS A 146 -6.62 -25.05 -1.65
C CYS A 146 -7.93 -25.45 -0.98
N THR A 147 -8.21 -24.97 0.22
CA THR A 147 -9.48 -25.25 0.93
C THR A 147 -10.58 -24.26 0.56
N VAL A 148 -10.21 -23.10 0.00
CA VAL A 148 -11.16 -22.04 -0.36
C VAL A 148 -11.33 -21.99 -1.88
N PHE A 149 -12.48 -22.48 -2.33
CA PHE A 149 -12.86 -22.42 -3.74
C PHE A 149 -13.19 -20.99 -4.17
N CYS A 150 -12.72 -20.64 -5.35
CA CYS A 150 -12.95 -19.33 -5.92
C CYS A 150 -14.42 -19.14 -6.29
N TRP A 151 -14.89 -17.91 -6.10
CA TRP A 151 -16.26 -17.49 -6.42
C TRP A 151 -17.34 -18.31 -5.70
N LYS A 152 -17.05 -18.85 -4.52
CA LYS A 152 -18.02 -19.48 -3.62
C LYS A 152 -18.04 -18.77 -2.28
N GLU A 153 -19.23 -18.67 -1.69
CA GLU A 153 -19.52 -18.25 -0.31
C GLU A 153 -18.49 -17.26 0.28
N LEU A 154 -17.55 -17.79 1.08
CA LEU A 154 -16.55 -17.05 1.83
C LEU A 154 -15.59 -16.25 0.94
N HIS A 155 -15.18 -16.81 -0.21
CA HIS A 155 -14.29 -16.13 -1.14
C HIS A 155 -14.93 -14.87 -1.72
N ILE A 156 -16.21 -14.95 -2.12
CA ILE A 156 -16.94 -13.80 -2.65
C ILE A 156 -17.00 -12.67 -1.62
N PHE A 157 -17.25 -13.02 -0.35
CA PHE A 157 -17.30 -12.05 0.73
C PHE A 157 -15.96 -11.30 0.89
N TRP A 158 -14.84 -12.02 0.97
CA TRP A 158 -13.52 -11.40 1.11
C TRP A 158 -13.08 -10.63 -0.13
N ALA A 159 -13.40 -11.14 -1.33
CA ALA A 159 -13.17 -10.44 -2.58
C ALA A 159 -13.91 -9.10 -2.62
N PHE A 160 -15.20 -9.09 -2.27
CA PHE A 160 -15.99 -7.86 -2.21
C PHE A 160 -15.42 -6.85 -1.20
N LEU A 161 -15.08 -7.32 0.00
CA LEU A 161 -14.49 -6.47 1.03
C LEU A 161 -13.14 -5.88 0.59
N SER A 162 -12.32 -6.67 -0.10
CA SER A 162 -11.02 -6.23 -0.63
C SER A 162 -11.17 -5.18 -1.72
N ILE A 163 -12.12 -5.34 -2.66
CA ILE A 163 -12.43 -4.32 -3.66
C ILE A 163 -12.87 -3.01 -3.00
N PHE A 164 -13.79 -3.10 -2.04
CA PHE A 164 -14.30 -1.93 -1.34
C PHE A 164 -13.19 -1.19 -0.57
N ALA A 165 -12.34 -1.96 0.12
CA ALA A 165 -11.18 -1.43 0.84
C ALA A 165 -10.21 -0.72 -0.12
N LEU A 166 -9.85 -1.34 -1.26
CA LEU A 166 -8.94 -0.76 -2.25
C LEU A 166 -9.50 0.51 -2.89
N LEU A 167 -10.79 0.51 -3.24
CA LEU A 167 -11.47 1.64 -3.87
C LEU A 167 -11.41 2.91 -3.00
N ILE A 168 -11.49 2.76 -1.68
CA ILE A 168 -11.42 3.87 -0.73
C ILE A 168 -9.98 4.20 -0.35
N TYR A 169 -9.16 3.16 -0.12
CA TYR A 169 -7.78 3.30 0.34
C TYR A 169 -6.89 4.02 -0.66
N ILE A 170 -6.90 3.61 -1.94
CA ILE A 170 -6.02 4.16 -2.97
C ILE A 170 -6.17 5.69 -3.12
N PRO A 171 -7.38 6.25 -3.37
CA PRO A 171 -7.52 7.69 -3.57
C PRO A 171 -7.19 8.48 -2.30
N LEU A 172 -7.58 7.98 -1.13
CA LEU A 172 -7.23 8.63 0.13
C LEU A 172 -5.72 8.63 0.33
N ALA A 173 -5.03 7.52 0.05
CA ALA A 173 -3.59 7.39 0.31
C ALA A 173 -2.80 8.35 -0.57
N ILE A 174 -3.19 8.47 -1.85
CA ILE A 174 -2.63 9.45 -2.78
C ILE A 174 -2.88 10.88 -2.28
N TYR A 175 -4.12 11.20 -1.89
CA TYR A 175 -4.47 12.53 -1.39
C TYR A 175 -3.64 12.92 -0.15
N PHE A 176 -3.60 12.04 0.84
CA PHE A 176 -2.91 12.30 2.09
C PHE A 176 -1.39 12.33 1.95
N ARG A 177 -0.80 11.50 1.08
CA ARG A 177 0.63 11.56 0.74
C ARG A 177 1.00 12.95 0.24
N LEU A 178 0.27 13.46 -0.75
CA LEU A 178 0.50 14.80 -1.31
C LEU A 178 0.31 15.89 -0.27
N ASN A 179 -0.74 15.78 0.56
CA ASN A 179 -1.00 16.76 1.60
C ASN A 179 0.13 16.80 2.65
N TRP A 180 0.60 15.62 3.10
CA TRP A 180 1.70 15.52 4.05
C TRP A 180 3.01 16.11 3.51
N GLU A 181 3.38 15.80 2.26
CA GLU A 181 4.57 16.37 1.60
C GLU A 181 4.49 17.91 1.46
N ASN A 182 3.30 18.45 1.23
CA ASN A 182 3.08 19.89 1.13
C ASN A 182 3.21 20.58 2.49
N GLN A 183 2.65 20.00 3.54
CA GLN A 183 2.67 20.54 4.90
C GLN A 183 4.05 20.42 5.57
N ASN A 184 4.83 19.40 5.22
CA ASN A 184 6.14 19.20 5.81
C ASN A 184 7.17 20.13 5.15
N SER A 185 7.62 21.14 5.90
CA SER A 185 8.66 22.07 5.44
C SER A 185 10.07 21.46 5.50
N GLY A 186 10.25 20.36 6.25
CA GLY A 186 11.53 19.67 6.40
C GLY A 186 11.89 18.73 5.25
N ILE A 187 11.02 18.59 4.24
CA ILE A 187 11.25 17.74 3.07
C ILE A 187 11.54 18.61 1.87
N ASN A 188 12.72 18.43 1.30
CA ASN A 188 13.17 19.13 0.11
C ASN A 188 12.68 18.44 -1.18
N ILE A 189 12.46 17.13 -1.14
CA ILE A 189 11.98 16.31 -2.26
C ILE A 189 10.45 16.24 -2.20
N LYS A 190 9.76 17.06 -3.01
CA LYS A 190 8.29 17.09 -3.08
C LYS A 190 7.79 16.51 -4.38
N SER A 191 6.82 15.60 -4.29
CA SER A 191 6.10 15.09 -5.45
C SER A 191 5.18 16.19 -5.98
N ARG A 192 5.11 16.34 -7.31
CA ARG A 192 4.08 17.19 -7.93
C ARG A 192 3.07 16.28 -8.61
N PRO A 193 1.76 16.42 -8.33
CA PRO A 193 0.77 15.69 -9.11
C PRO A 193 0.87 16.16 -10.56
N CYS A 194 1.17 15.25 -11.50
CA CYS A 194 1.16 15.62 -12.90
C CYS A 194 -0.30 15.67 -13.37
N ILE A 195 -0.93 16.83 -13.21
CA ILE A 195 -2.29 17.12 -13.70
C ILE A 195 -2.25 17.52 -15.20
N TRP A 196 -1.04 17.73 -15.74
CA TRP A 196 -0.80 18.18 -17.11
C TRP A 196 0.32 17.38 -17.80
N CYS A 197 0.52 16.13 -17.39
CA CYS A 197 1.08 15.06 -18.22
C CYS A 197 -0.13 14.23 -18.69
#